data_AF-A0A7R9ZYV5-F1
#
_entry.id   AF-A0A7R9ZYV5-F1
#
_cell.length_a   1.000
_cell.length_b   1.000
_cell.length_c   1.000
_cell.angle_alpha   90.00
_cell.angle_beta   90.00
_cell.angle_gamma   90.00
#
_symmetry.space_group_name_H-M   'P 1'
#
loop_
_entity.id
_entity.type
_entity.pdbx_description
1 polymer ?
#
loop_
_entity_poly.entity_id
_entity_poly.type
_entity_poly.pdbx_seq_one_letter_code
_entity_poly.pdbx_strand_id
1 'polypeptide(L)'
;MGSDGGEKSNSLAARVIGMIRRKAAAMGTSALIGYLLIDMVVYAIALVLAREAFLRSTGKEPWQDARGFLLVVGGIWAGNNATRPMRLAGAAALAPLVEWLLVRLEGLLPTNVQKKALPGGILLATPLAAGALLCSWGLVVLMAMFVYVSFRRG
;
A
#
# COMPACT_ATOMS: atom_id res chain seq x y z
N MET A 1 -25.97 44.97 16.25
CA MET A 1 -25.32 43.69 16.58
C MET A 1 -25.82 42.63 15.61
N GLY A 2 -24.91 41.90 14.96
CA GLY A 2 -25.21 40.59 14.35
C GLY A 2 -25.33 40.51 12.82
N SER A 3 -24.22 40.51 12.09
CA SER A 3 -24.16 39.99 10.70
C SER A 3 -22.76 39.44 10.32
N ASP A 4 -21.92 39.11 11.30
CA ASP A 4 -20.49 38.78 11.07
C ASP A 4 -20.20 37.26 11.17
N GLY A 5 -21.22 36.44 11.45
CA GLY A 5 -21.09 35.00 11.67
C GLY A 5 -21.25 34.13 10.42
N GLY A 6 -21.97 34.60 9.40
CA GLY A 6 -22.27 33.83 8.19
C GLY A 6 -21.08 33.66 7.24
N GLU A 7 -20.27 34.72 7.05
CA GLU A 7 -19.12 34.69 6.15
C GLU A 7 -17.97 33.82 6.68
N LYS A 8 -17.72 33.82 8.00
CA LYS A 8 -16.68 32.98 8.61
C LYS A 8 -17.00 31.49 8.54
N SER A 9 -18.27 31.11 8.67
CA SER A 9 -18.72 29.71 8.56
C SER A 9 -18.56 29.17 7.13
N ASN A 10 -18.99 29.95 6.13
CA ASN A 10 -18.78 29.59 4.72
C ASN A 10 -17.30 29.56 4.33
N SER A 11 -16.46 30.42 4.90
CA SER A 11 -15.00 30.42 4.70
C SER A 11 -14.32 29.18 5.29
N LEU A 12 -14.74 28.73 6.48
CA LEU A 12 -14.23 27.50 7.10
C LEU A 12 -14.66 26.26 6.33
N ALA A 13 -15.93 26.16 5.94
CA ALA A 13 -16.43 25.06 5.12
C ALA A 13 -15.72 25.00 3.77
N ALA A 14 -15.54 26.13 3.07
CA ALA A 14 -14.81 26.19 1.81
C ALA A 14 -13.32 25.84 1.98
N ARG A 15 -12.68 26.24 3.09
CA ARG A 15 -11.31 25.83 3.43
C ARG A 15 -11.20 24.34 3.74
N VAL A 16 -12.15 23.78 4.48
CA VAL A 16 -12.21 22.36 4.79
C VAL A 16 -12.47 21.55 3.53
N ILE A 17 -13.42 21.95 2.68
CA ILE A 17 -13.70 21.31 1.38
C ILE A 17 -12.49 21.44 0.44
N GLY A 18 -11.85 22.60 0.39
CA GLY A 18 -10.62 22.81 -0.38
C GLY A 18 -9.46 21.96 0.13
N MET A 19 -9.34 21.80 1.45
CA MET A 19 -8.36 20.93 2.09
C MET A 19 -8.68 19.46 1.83
N ILE A 20 -9.94 19.05 1.88
CA ILE A 20 -10.41 17.69 1.54
C ILE A 20 -10.14 17.39 0.06
N ARG A 21 -10.37 18.35 -0.84
CA ARG A 21 -10.12 18.18 -2.28
C ARG A 21 -8.62 18.11 -2.60
N ARG A 22 -7.80 18.95 -1.97
CA ARG A 22 -6.33 18.89 -2.08
C ARG A 22 -5.78 17.61 -1.47
N LYS A 23 -6.31 17.20 -0.30
CA LYS A 23 -6.01 15.91 0.31
C LYS A 23 -6.48 14.77 -0.58
N ALA A 24 -7.64 14.81 -1.24
CA ALA A 24 -8.09 13.76 -2.13
C ALA A 24 -7.18 13.59 -3.36
N ALA A 25 -6.67 14.70 -3.90
CA ALA A 25 -5.68 14.67 -4.98
C ALA A 25 -4.31 14.13 -4.51
N ALA A 26 -3.83 14.53 -3.32
CA ALA A 26 -2.58 14.04 -2.72
C ALA A 26 -2.69 12.59 -2.21
N MET A 27 -3.86 12.21 -1.69
CA MET A 27 -4.22 10.86 -1.29
C MET A 27 -4.26 9.92 -2.50
N GLY A 28 -4.33 10.41 -3.73
CA GLY A 28 -4.17 9.54 -4.91
C GLY A 28 -2.87 8.75 -4.86
N THR A 29 -1.75 9.42 -4.58
CA THR A 29 -0.44 8.77 -4.43
C THR A 29 -0.32 8.05 -3.09
N SER A 30 -0.66 8.71 -1.98
CA SER A 30 -0.49 8.11 -0.64
C SER A 30 -1.40 6.91 -0.40
N ALA A 31 -2.64 6.92 -0.90
CA ALA A 31 -3.54 5.77 -0.83
C ALA A 31 -3.11 4.67 -1.82
N LEU A 32 -2.55 5.00 -2.99
CA LEU A 32 -1.96 4.00 -3.88
C LEU A 32 -0.79 3.28 -3.20
N ILE A 33 0.13 4.02 -2.57
CA ILE A 33 1.23 3.41 -1.83
C ILE A 33 0.71 2.63 -0.62
N GLY A 34 -0.26 3.15 0.12
CA GLY A 34 -0.93 2.42 1.21
C GLY A 34 -1.57 1.11 0.75
N TYR A 35 -2.19 1.12 -0.43
CA TYR A 35 -2.75 -0.07 -1.06
C TYR A 35 -1.65 -1.09 -1.41
N LEU A 36 -0.54 -0.64 -1.98
CA LEU A 36 0.61 -1.51 -2.28
C LEU A 36 1.25 -2.11 -1.02
N LEU A 37 1.35 -1.35 0.07
CA LEU A 37 1.83 -1.84 1.36
C LEU A 37 0.94 -2.96 1.91
N ILE A 38 -0.38 -2.79 1.83
CA ILE A 38 -1.35 -3.82 2.22
C ILE A 38 -1.26 -5.03 1.29
N ASP A 39 -1.18 -4.80 -0.02
CA ASP A 39 -1.10 -5.86 -1.03
C ASP A 39 0.11 -6.76 -0.80
N MET A 40 1.29 -6.20 -0.48
CA MET A 40 2.48 -6.99 -0.16
C MET A 40 2.21 -8.00 0.97
N VAL A 41 1.52 -7.59 2.04
CA VAL A 41 1.19 -8.46 3.17
C VAL A 41 0.16 -9.51 2.78
N VAL A 42 -0.93 -9.09 2.14
CA VAL A 42 -2.03 -9.97 1.75
C VAL A 42 -1.55 -11.05 0.78
N TYR A 43 -0.77 -10.68 -0.23
CA TYR A 43 -0.23 -11.63 -1.20
C TYR A 43 0.81 -12.57 -0.59
N ALA A 44 1.68 -12.08 0.30
CA ALA A 44 2.64 -12.94 0.98
C ALA A 44 1.93 -14.01 1.81
N ILE A 45 0.93 -13.61 2.61
CA ILE A 45 0.14 -14.54 3.43
C ILE A 45 -0.67 -15.50 2.54
N ALA A 46 -1.35 -14.99 1.51
CA ALA A 46 -2.15 -15.81 0.61
C ALA A 46 -1.30 -16.87 -0.11
N LEU A 47 -0.09 -16.51 -0.55
CA LEU A 47 0.83 -17.45 -1.18
C LEU A 47 1.27 -18.56 -0.22
N VAL A 48 1.66 -18.20 1.01
CA VAL A 48 2.07 -19.18 2.02
C VAL A 48 0.91 -20.12 2.36
N LEU A 49 -0.28 -19.58 2.67
CA LEU A 49 -1.45 -20.38 3.02
C LEU A 49 -1.91 -21.28 1.87
N ALA A 50 -1.97 -20.76 0.65
CA ALA A 50 -2.38 -21.54 -0.51
C ALA A 50 -1.39 -22.66 -0.83
N ARG A 51 -0.08 -22.37 -0.77
CA ARG A 51 0.96 -23.39 -0.90
C ARG A 51 0.84 -24.48 0.17
N GLU A 52 0.64 -24.09 1.42
CA GLU A 52 0.54 -25.04 2.53
C GLU A 52 -0.72 -25.91 2.45
N ALA A 53 -1.87 -25.32 2.10
CA ALA A 53 -3.09 -26.06 1.88
C ALA A 53 -2.93 -27.08 0.74
N PHE A 54 -2.21 -26.71 -0.32
CA PHE A 54 -1.90 -27.61 -1.42
C PHE A 54 -0.93 -28.73 -0.99
N LEU A 55 0.15 -28.39 -0.30
CA LEU A 55 1.15 -29.36 0.16
C LEU A 55 0.54 -30.37 1.14
N ARG A 56 -0.35 -29.92 2.04
CA ARG A 56 -1.06 -30.81 2.98
C ARG A 56 -2.05 -31.75 2.30
N SER A 57 -2.69 -31.32 1.21
CA SER A 57 -3.69 -32.14 0.52
C SER A 57 -3.09 -33.10 -0.50
N THR A 58 -1.93 -32.79 -1.08
CA THR A 58 -1.33 -33.57 -2.18
C THR A 58 0.02 -34.21 -1.86
N GLY A 59 0.71 -33.74 -0.81
CA GLY A 59 2.08 -34.17 -0.48
C GLY A 59 3.15 -33.68 -1.47
N LYS A 60 2.79 -32.82 -2.44
CA LYS A 60 3.70 -32.29 -3.48
C LYS A 60 3.72 -30.76 -3.47
N GLU A 61 4.78 -30.19 -4.00
CA GLU A 61 4.86 -28.74 -4.18
C GLU A 61 3.99 -28.28 -5.37
N PRO A 62 3.38 -27.09 -5.31
CA PRO A 62 2.50 -26.61 -6.38
C PRO A 62 3.18 -26.53 -7.75
N TRP A 63 4.48 -26.24 -7.83
CA TRP A 63 5.22 -26.15 -9.10
C TRP A 63 5.56 -27.50 -9.73
N GLN A 64 5.32 -28.62 -9.03
CA GLN A 64 5.53 -29.97 -9.55
C GLN A 64 4.31 -30.50 -10.30
N ASP A 65 3.16 -29.84 -10.19
CA ASP A 65 1.91 -30.19 -10.87
C ASP A 65 1.27 -28.94 -11.47
N ALA A 66 1.17 -28.89 -12.80
CA ALA A 66 0.55 -27.77 -13.51
C ALA A 66 -0.91 -27.52 -13.07
N ARG A 67 -1.68 -28.57 -12.75
CA ARG A 67 -3.05 -28.41 -12.25
C ARG A 67 -3.05 -27.84 -10.84
N GLY A 68 -2.16 -28.32 -9.98
CA GLY A 68 -1.95 -27.81 -8.63
C GLY A 68 -1.54 -26.34 -8.60
N PHE A 69 -0.61 -25.96 -9.48
CA PHE A 69 -0.21 -24.57 -9.67
C PHE A 69 -1.40 -23.67 -10.04
N LEU A 70 -2.22 -24.09 -11.02
CA LEU A 70 -3.42 -23.36 -11.42
C LEU A 70 -4.44 -23.23 -10.29
N LEU A 71 -4.62 -24.27 -9.47
CA LEU A 71 -5.51 -24.21 -8.30
C LEU A 71 -5.02 -23.21 -7.26
N VAL A 72 -3.72 -23.18 -6.96
CA VAL A 72 -3.12 -22.22 -6.03
C VAL A 72 -3.26 -20.79 -6.55
N VAL A 73 -2.91 -20.55 -7.81
CA VAL A 73 -3.03 -19.22 -8.44
C VAL A 73 -4.50 -18.78 -8.50
N GLY A 74 -5.41 -19.68 -8.86
CA GLY A 74 -6.85 -19.44 -8.87
C GLY A 74 -7.39 -19.08 -7.48
N GLY A 75 -6.94 -19.77 -6.45
CA GLY A 75 -7.28 -19.47 -5.05
C GLY A 75 -6.79 -18.08 -4.61
N ILE A 76 -5.55 -17.73 -4.96
CA ILE A 76 -5.00 -16.39 -4.69
C ILE A 76 -5.79 -15.32 -5.45
N TRP A 77 -6.14 -15.58 -6.71
CA TRP A 77 -6.95 -14.67 -7.52
C TRP A 77 -8.35 -14.45 -6.93
N ALA A 78 -9.02 -15.52 -6.49
CA ALA A 78 -10.33 -15.43 -5.86
C ALA A 78 -10.25 -14.66 -4.54
N GLY A 79 -9.27 -14.98 -3.69
CA GLY A 79 -9.00 -14.26 -2.45
C GLY A 79 -8.74 -12.78 -2.69
N ASN A 80 -7.91 -12.44 -3.67
CA ASN A 80 -7.58 -11.07 -4.04
C ASN A 80 -8.82 -10.24 -4.42
N ASN A 81 -9.76 -10.82 -5.18
CA ASN A 81 -11.00 -10.15 -5.53
C ASN A 81 -11.94 -10.00 -4.32
N ALA A 82 -12.03 -11.03 -3.48
CA ALA A 82 -12.85 -10.99 -2.27
C ALA A 82 -12.35 -9.95 -1.25
N THR A 83 -11.04 -9.79 -1.09
CA THR A 83 -10.45 -8.84 -0.14
C THR A 83 -10.31 -7.42 -0.71
N ARG A 84 -10.60 -7.21 -2.00
CA ARG A 84 -10.38 -5.91 -2.67
C ARG A 84 -11.03 -4.72 -1.93
N PRO A 85 -12.31 -4.78 -1.50
CA PRO A 85 -12.94 -3.66 -0.79
C PRO A 85 -12.24 -3.34 0.53
N MET A 86 -11.86 -4.38 1.29
CA MET A 86 -11.14 -4.24 2.56
C MET A 86 -9.80 -3.54 2.36
N ARG A 87 -9.03 -3.91 1.33
CA ARG A 87 -7.72 -3.30 1.05
C ARG A 87 -7.85 -1.86 0.59
N LEU A 88 -8.86 -1.53 -0.21
CA LEU A 88 -9.14 -0.15 -0.60
C LEU A 88 -9.53 0.70 0.61
N ALA A 89 -10.37 0.19 1.51
CA ALA A 89 -10.74 0.87 2.74
C ALA A 89 -9.52 1.05 3.67
N GLY A 90 -8.71 0.00 3.84
CA GLY A 90 -7.47 0.05 4.61
C GLY A 90 -6.47 1.05 4.04
N ALA A 91 -6.33 1.10 2.71
CA ALA A 91 -5.46 2.04 2.02
C ALA A 91 -5.90 3.50 2.25
N ALA A 92 -7.21 3.76 2.16
CA ALA A 92 -7.77 5.07 2.47
C ALA A 92 -7.53 5.47 3.94
N ALA A 93 -7.65 4.51 4.87
CA ALA A 93 -7.37 4.73 6.30
C ALA A 93 -5.87 4.98 6.58
N LEU A 94 -4.98 4.31 5.85
CA LEU A 94 -3.53 4.46 5.98
C LEU A 94 -2.97 5.69 5.23
N ALA A 95 -3.72 6.25 4.28
CA ALA A 95 -3.29 7.37 3.45
C ALA A 95 -2.63 8.54 4.23
N PRO A 96 -3.17 9.05 5.36
CA PRO A 96 -2.52 10.15 6.09
C PRO A 96 -1.16 9.75 6.70
N LEU A 97 -1.03 8.51 7.16
CA LEU A 97 0.23 8.01 7.70
C LEU A 97 1.27 7.85 6.59
N VAL A 98 0.84 7.29 5.44
CA VAL A 98 1.72 7.12 4.28
C VAL A 98 2.17 8.46 3.73
N GLU A 99 1.28 9.45 3.66
CA GLU A 99 1.62 10.81 3.24
C GLU A 99 2.70 11.42 4.16
N TRP A 100 2.56 11.26 5.47
CA TRP A 100 3.56 11.73 6.43
C TRP A 100 4.92 11.04 6.23
N LEU A 101 4.93 9.72 6.00
CA LEU A 101 6.16 8.97 5.73
C LEU A 101 6.84 9.41 4.44
N LEU A 102 6.06 9.62 3.37
CA LEU A 102 6.59 10.08 2.09
C LEU A 102 7.26 11.44 2.24
N VAL A 103 6.62 12.41 2.90
CA VAL A 103 7.23 13.74 3.13
C VAL A 103 8.53 13.64 3.94
N ARG A 104 8.59 12.73 4.93
CA ARG A 104 9.82 12.49 5.70
C ARG A 104 10.94 11.91 4.83
N LEU A 105 10.62 10.92 4.01
CA LEU A 105 11.59 10.28 3.11
C LEU A 105 12.06 11.24 2.01
N GLU A 106 11.16 12.04 1.44
CA GLU A 106 11.51 13.11 0.50
C GLU A 106 12.48 14.12 1.14
N GLY A 107 12.27 14.48 2.41
CA GLY A 107 13.14 15.37 3.18
C GLY A 107 14.57 14.82 3.40
N LEU A 108 14.77 13.50 3.33
CA LEU A 108 16.09 12.87 3.43
C LEU A 108 16.84 12.88 2.10
N LEU A 109 16.15 13.11 0.98
CA LEU A 109 16.79 13.13 -0.34
C LEU A 109 17.59 14.41 -0.55
N PRO A 110 18.70 14.34 -1.32
CA PRO A 110 19.45 15.52 -1.74
C PRO A 110 18.58 16.59 -2.45
N THR A 111 18.84 17.87 -2.19
CA THR A 111 18.03 18.99 -2.71
C THR A 111 17.98 19.09 -4.23
N ASN A 112 19.00 18.57 -4.93
CA ASN A 112 19.03 18.43 -6.39
C ASN A 112 18.02 17.39 -6.92
N VAL A 113 17.69 16.37 -6.12
CA VAL A 113 16.67 15.36 -6.45
C VAL A 113 15.27 15.88 -6.12
N GLN A 114 15.12 16.61 -5.02
CA GLN A 114 13.85 17.21 -4.59
C GLN A 114 13.27 18.18 -5.63
N LYS A 115 14.12 18.99 -6.27
CA LYS A 115 13.69 20.03 -7.23
C LYS A 115 13.61 19.53 -8.67
N LYS A 116 14.05 18.30 -8.96
CA LYS A 116 14.07 17.77 -10.32
C LYS A 116 12.67 17.31 -10.71
N ALA A 117 12.03 18.04 -11.61
CA ALA A 117 10.74 17.67 -12.16
C ALA A 117 10.90 16.55 -13.22
N LEU A 118 10.02 15.57 -13.17
CA LEU A 118 9.83 14.56 -14.21
C LEU A 118 8.77 15.02 -15.23
N PRO A 119 8.73 14.42 -16.43
CA PRO A 119 7.61 14.59 -17.36
C PRO A 119 6.29 14.30 -16.65
N GLY A 120 5.30 15.20 -16.80
CA GLY A 120 4.01 15.08 -16.11
C GLY A 120 3.90 15.83 -14.77
N GLY A 121 4.91 16.65 -14.40
CA GLY A 121 4.80 17.57 -13.27
C GLY A 121 4.99 16.94 -11.89
N ILE A 122 5.42 15.68 -11.84
CA ILE A 122 5.75 14.96 -10.60
C ILE A 122 7.22 15.26 -10.25
N LEU A 123 7.50 15.53 -8.98
CA LEU A 123 8.88 15.68 -8.50
C LEU A 123 9.53 14.30 -8.39
N LEU A 124 10.80 14.18 -8.82
CA LEU A 124 11.55 12.92 -8.77
C LEU A 124 11.67 12.34 -7.35
N ALA A 125 11.57 13.18 -6.33
CA ALA A 125 11.59 12.76 -4.93
C ALA A 125 10.44 11.82 -4.56
N THR A 126 9.23 12.05 -5.08
CA THR A 126 8.04 11.27 -4.71
C THR A 126 8.11 9.80 -5.13
N PRO A 127 8.41 9.42 -6.39
CA PRO A 127 8.57 8.01 -6.75
C PRO A 127 9.78 7.34 -6.09
N LEU A 128 10.85 8.08 -5.80
CA LEU A 128 12.01 7.55 -5.07
C LEU A 128 11.68 7.26 -3.61
N ALA A 129 11.03 8.20 -2.92
CA ALA A 129 10.56 8.02 -1.56
C ALA A 129 9.54 6.87 -1.45
N ALA A 130 8.60 6.80 -2.38
CA ALA A 130 7.65 5.69 -2.48
C ALA A 130 8.34 4.35 -2.73
N GLY A 131 9.31 4.30 -3.66
CA GLY A 131 10.09 3.10 -3.93
C GLY A 131 10.89 2.64 -2.71
N ALA A 132 11.56 3.56 -2.01
CA ALA A 132 12.29 3.24 -0.79
C ALA A 132 11.38 2.71 0.33
N LEU A 133 10.19 3.32 0.50
CA LEU A 133 9.19 2.86 1.45
C LEU A 133 8.70 1.44 1.12
N LEU A 134 8.39 1.18 -0.16
CA LEU A 134 7.93 -0.14 -0.61
C LEU A 134 9.04 -1.20 -0.48
N CYS A 135 10.29 -0.88 -0.81
CA CYS A 135 11.40 -1.81 -0.66
C CYS A 135 11.67 -2.16 0.81
N SER A 136 11.70 -1.15 1.68
CA SER A 136 11.90 -1.37 3.13
C SER A 136 10.77 -2.19 3.73
N TRP A 137 9.53 -1.90 3.37
CA TRP A 137 8.38 -2.71 3.78
C TRP A 137 8.44 -4.14 3.25
N GLY A 138 8.78 -4.31 1.97
CA GLY A 138 8.95 -5.61 1.35
C GLY A 138 9.99 -6.48 2.07
N LEU A 139 11.12 -5.89 2.49
CA LEU A 139 12.12 -6.59 3.29
C LEU A 139 11.57 -7.02 4.65
N VAL A 140 10.80 -6.18 5.34
CA VAL A 140 10.14 -6.53 6.60
C VAL A 140 9.18 -7.71 6.42
N VAL A 141 8.36 -7.69 5.37
CA VAL A 141 7.42 -8.78 5.06
C VAL A 141 8.18 -10.07 4.75
N LEU A 142 9.24 -10.01 3.93
CA LEU A 142 10.07 -11.17 3.61
C LEU A 142 10.75 -11.75 4.86
N MET A 143 11.28 -10.90 5.73
CA MET A 143 11.87 -11.32 7.01
C MET A 143 10.84 -11.99 7.91
N ALA A 144 9.63 -11.43 8.03
CA ALA A 144 8.55 -12.03 8.80
C ALA A 144 8.17 -13.42 8.24
N MET A 145 8.09 -13.56 6.92
CA MET A 145 7.81 -14.85 6.27
C MET A 145 8.96 -15.84 6.47
N PHE A 146 10.21 -15.41 6.35
CA PHE A 146 11.37 -16.25 6.58
C PHE A 146 11.39 -16.80 8.02
N VAL A 147 11.13 -15.93 9.00
CA VAL A 147 11.02 -16.32 10.42
C VAL A 147 9.89 -17.33 10.61
N TYR A 148 8.71 -17.07 10.07
CA TYR A 148 7.58 -18.00 10.14
C TYR A 148 7.91 -19.39 9.57
N VAL A 149 8.52 -19.43 8.38
CA VAL A 149 8.90 -20.68 7.71
C VAL A 149 10.00 -21.42 8.49
N SER A 150 10.97 -20.68 9.06
CA SER A 150 12.07 -21.26 9.83
C SER A 150 11.57 -21.91 11.12
N PHE A 151 10.69 -21.24 11.85
CA PHE A 151 10.08 -21.77 13.07
C PHE A 151 9.26 -23.04 12.84
N ARG A 152 8.72 -23.22 11.64
CA ARG A 152 7.91 -24.41 11.33
C ARG A 152 8.73 -25.61 10.85
N ARG A 153 9.99 -25.40 10.48
CA ARG A 153 10.89 -26.45 9.98
C ARG A 153 11.79 -27.05 11.08
N GLY A 154 11.97 -26.34 12.20
CA GLY A 154 12.61 -26.86 13.41
C GLY A 154 11.61 -27.55 14.32
#